data_AF-A0A9X3DX61-F1
#
_entry.id   AF-A0A9X3DX61-F1
#
_cell.length_a   1.000
_cell.length_b   1.000
_cell.length_c   1.000
_cell.angle_alpha   90.00
_cell.angle_beta   90.00
_cell.angle_gamma   90.00
#
_symmetry.space_group_name_H-M   'P 1'
#
loop_
_entity.id
_entity.type
_entity.pdbx_description
1 polymer ?
#
loop_
_entity_poly.entity_id
_entity_poly.type
_entity_poly.pdbx_seq_one_letter_code
_entity_poly.pdbx_strand_id
1 'polypeptide(L)'
;MGFALHVQAFDKTQVNLANEFWGTWSVYNAKTQCTESYQFTKPAQFIYTTKHKQMAGDFAVLRNENAQTLDVLAMKVKTDNKKAGCGGVAVDYTNADVRLSLKWISAKTAELCTDREGKQCTGLYLIKQKQ
;
A
#
# COMPACT_ATOMS: atom_id res chain seq x y z
N MET A 1 -24.14 30.95 2.32
CA MET A 1 -24.29 29.67 3.05
C MET A 1 -23.43 28.65 2.34
N GLY A 2 -22.24 28.33 2.87
CA GLY A 2 -21.37 27.30 2.30
C GLY A 2 -21.68 25.97 2.98
N PHE A 3 -22.19 25.00 2.22
CA PHE A 3 -22.29 23.62 2.70
C PHE A 3 -20.86 23.05 2.80
N ALA A 4 -20.31 23.03 4.02
CA ALA A 4 -19.16 22.20 4.30
C ALA A 4 -19.62 20.73 4.23
N LEU A 5 -19.33 20.06 3.12
CA LEU A 5 -19.46 18.62 3.02
C LEU A 5 -18.46 18.02 4.02
N HIS A 6 -18.93 17.65 5.21
CA HIS A 6 -18.20 16.76 6.09
C HIS A 6 -18.12 15.40 5.42
N VAL A 7 -17.09 15.21 4.59
CA VAL A 7 -16.72 13.88 4.10
C VAL A 7 -16.30 13.10 5.33
N GLN A 8 -17.21 12.26 5.83
CA GLN A 8 -16.90 11.36 6.95
C GLN A 8 -15.78 10.44 6.50
N ALA A 9 -14.70 10.39 7.29
CA ALA A 9 -13.60 9.47 7.03
C ALA A 9 -14.13 8.04 7.10
N PHE A 10 -13.68 7.18 6.18
CA PHE A 10 -14.06 5.77 6.17
C PHE A 10 -13.61 5.09 7.47
N ASP A 11 -14.52 4.33 8.09
CA ASP A 11 -14.20 3.57 9.29
C ASP A 11 -13.38 2.33 8.93
N LYS A 12 -12.09 2.37 9.27
CA LYS A 12 -11.13 1.30 8.99
C LYS A 12 -11.46 -0.04 9.67
N THR A 13 -12.31 -0.07 10.69
CA THR A 13 -12.76 -1.31 11.33
C THR A 13 -13.59 -2.18 10.37
N GLN A 14 -14.17 -1.57 9.33
CA GLN A 14 -14.88 -2.28 8.26
C GLN A 14 -13.94 -3.09 7.36
N VAL A 15 -12.63 -2.84 7.39
CA VAL A 15 -11.65 -3.64 6.63
C VAL A 15 -11.32 -4.91 7.42
N ASN A 16 -11.77 -6.07 6.97
CA ASN A 16 -11.41 -7.34 7.59
C ASN A 16 -10.09 -7.83 7.01
N LEU A 17 -8.96 -7.42 7.59
CA LEU A 17 -7.61 -7.75 7.09
C LEU A 17 -7.37 -9.26 6.93
N ALA A 18 -7.93 -10.09 7.82
CA ALA A 18 -7.74 -11.53 7.80
C ALA A 18 -8.38 -12.22 6.58
N ASN A 19 -9.42 -11.60 6.00
CA ASN A 19 -10.14 -12.15 4.85
C ASN A 19 -9.90 -11.33 3.57
N GLU A 20 -9.76 -10.02 3.70
CA GLU A 20 -9.84 -9.07 2.58
C GLU A 20 -8.49 -8.55 2.11
N PHE A 21 -7.41 -8.68 2.88
CA PHE A 21 -6.11 -8.14 2.45
C PHE A 21 -5.41 -9.04 1.42
N TRP A 22 -5.70 -10.35 1.42
CA TRP A 22 -5.07 -11.30 0.50
C TRP A 22 -5.51 -11.07 -0.96
N GLY A 23 -4.60 -11.38 -1.89
CA GLY A 23 -4.81 -11.25 -3.33
C GLY A 23 -3.91 -10.18 -3.95
N THR A 24 -4.28 -9.78 -5.16
CA THR A 24 -3.53 -8.78 -5.94
C THR A 24 -4.03 -7.38 -5.63
N TRP A 25 -3.11 -6.47 -5.36
CA TRP A 25 -3.34 -5.04 -5.26
C TRP A 25 -2.46 -4.32 -6.26
N SER A 26 -2.88 -3.16 -6.73
CA SER A 26 -2.05 -2.36 -7.62
C SER A 26 -2.06 -0.89 -7.25
N VAL A 27 -0.99 -0.23 -7.66
CA VAL A 27 -0.86 1.22 -7.63
C VAL A 27 -0.58 1.66 -9.06
N TYR A 28 -1.39 2.57 -9.58
CA TYR A 28 -1.12 3.21 -10.85
C TYR A 28 -0.66 4.65 -10.63
N ASN A 29 0.54 4.97 -11.11
CA ASN A 29 1.05 6.34 -11.13
C ASN A 29 0.85 6.92 -12.53
N ALA A 30 -0.14 7.81 -12.66
CA ALA A 30 -0.47 8.47 -13.92
C ALA A 30 0.66 9.38 -14.45
N LYS A 31 1.47 9.98 -13.56
CA LYS A 31 2.58 10.86 -13.96
C LYS A 31 3.68 10.08 -14.68
N THR A 32 3.98 8.87 -14.21
CA THR A 32 5.00 8.00 -14.78
C THR A 32 4.43 6.92 -15.69
N GLN A 33 3.11 6.89 -15.90
CA GLN A 33 2.37 5.84 -16.62
C GLN A 33 2.82 4.42 -16.24
N CYS A 34 2.97 4.18 -14.94
CA CYS A 34 3.55 2.95 -14.42
C CYS A 34 2.61 2.30 -13.41
N THR A 35 2.45 0.99 -13.55
CA THR A 35 1.69 0.16 -12.61
C THR A 35 2.64 -0.66 -11.77
N GLU A 36 2.44 -0.58 -10.46
CA GLU A 36 3.01 -1.49 -9.48
C GLU A 36 1.96 -2.52 -9.09
N SER A 37 2.33 -3.79 -9.03
CA SER A 37 1.46 -4.88 -8.59
C SER A 37 2.06 -5.53 -7.35
N TYR A 38 1.20 -5.81 -6.37
CA TYR A 38 1.53 -6.44 -5.10
C TYR A 38 0.64 -7.67 -4.95
N GLN A 39 1.23 -8.85 -4.91
CA GLN A 39 0.53 -10.10 -4.61
C GLN A 39 0.78 -10.47 -3.15
N PHE A 40 -0.27 -10.44 -2.32
CA PHE A 40 -0.19 -10.83 -0.91
C PHE A 40 -0.79 -12.22 -0.69
N THR A 41 0.01 -13.14 -0.13
CA THR A 41 -0.37 -14.55 0.07
C THR A 41 -0.14 -15.00 1.51
N LYS A 42 -0.85 -16.06 1.93
CA LYS A 42 -0.64 -16.71 3.22
C LYS A 42 0.69 -17.50 3.21
N PRO A 43 1.43 -17.57 4.32
CA PRO A 43 1.07 -17.05 5.64
C PRO A 43 1.26 -15.54 5.84
N ALA A 44 2.14 -14.88 5.08
CA ALA A 44 2.41 -13.44 5.18
C ALA A 44 3.43 -13.00 4.13
N GLN A 45 3.33 -13.49 2.88
CA GLN A 45 4.32 -13.23 1.84
C GLN A 45 3.81 -12.20 0.85
N PHE A 46 4.72 -11.39 0.32
CA PHE A 46 4.42 -10.50 -0.79
C PHE A 46 5.33 -10.75 -1.98
N ILE A 47 4.80 -10.51 -3.17
CA ILE A 47 5.57 -10.31 -4.40
C ILE A 47 5.17 -8.94 -4.95
N TYR A 48 6.16 -8.08 -5.15
CA TYR A 48 6.01 -6.81 -5.84
C TYR A 48 6.56 -6.94 -7.26
N THR A 49 5.83 -6.43 -8.24
CA THR A 49 6.28 -6.37 -9.63
C THR A 49 5.94 -5.03 -10.29
N THR A 50 6.86 -4.56 -11.12
CA THR A 50 6.60 -3.57 -12.17
C THR A 50 7.01 -4.15 -13.52
N LYS A 51 7.14 -3.31 -14.55
CA LYS A 51 7.72 -3.70 -15.84
C LYS A 51 9.11 -4.34 -15.73
N HIS A 52 9.94 -3.87 -14.79
CA HIS A 52 11.34 -4.29 -14.68
C HIS A 52 11.75 -4.73 -13.29
N LYS A 53 11.13 -4.17 -12.24
CA LYS A 53 11.47 -4.47 -10.85
C LYS A 53 10.64 -5.63 -10.33
N GLN A 54 11.28 -6.52 -9.59
CA GLN A 54 10.63 -7.57 -8.85
C GLN A 54 11.27 -7.65 -7.46
N MET A 55 10.42 -7.66 -6.43
CA MET A 55 10.82 -7.88 -5.05
C MET A 55 9.93 -8.93 -4.42
N ALA A 56 10.45 -9.65 -3.43
CA ALA A 56 9.65 -10.55 -2.61
C ALA A 56 10.11 -10.53 -1.16
N GLY A 57 9.21 -10.88 -0.25
CA GLY A 57 9.52 -10.89 1.17
C GLY A 57 8.32 -11.20 2.03
N ASP A 58 8.41 -10.81 3.30
CA ASP A 58 7.31 -10.95 4.25
C ASP A 58 6.61 -9.61 4.42
N PHE A 59 5.32 -9.63 4.76
CA PHE A 59 4.57 -8.42 5.06
C PHE A 59 3.66 -8.59 6.28
N ALA A 60 3.26 -7.46 6.85
CA ALA A 60 2.19 -7.38 7.82
C ALA A 60 1.42 -6.07 7.63
N VAL A 61 0.13 -6.09 7.92
CA VAL A 61 -0.66 -4.86 8.08
C VAL A 61 -0.85 -4.63 9.57
N LEU A 62 -0.16 -3.62 10.10
CA LEU A 62 -0.20 -3.25 11.51
C LEU A 62 -1.40 -2.35 11.72
N ARG A 63 -2.46 -2.90 12.33
CA ARG A 63 -3.66 -2.13 12.70
C ARG A 63 -3.35 -1.24 13.90
N ASN A 64 -3.75 0.02 13.81
CA ASN A 64 -3.70 0.94 14.95
C ASN A 64 -5.07 1.03 15.62
N GLU A 65 -5.13 0.96 16.95
CA GLU A 65 -6.40 1.08 17.69
C GLU A 65 -6.91 2.53 17.73
N ASN A 66 -6.01 3.51 17.67
CA ASN A 66 -6.40 4.91 17.59
C ASN A 66 -6.93 5.22 16.18
N ALA A 67 -8.16 5.71 16.10
CA ALA A 67 -8.82 6.10 14.86
C ALA A 67 -8.10 7.25 14.12
N GLN A 68 -7.35 8.09 14.83
CA GLN A 68 -6.59 9.22 14.27
C GLN A 68 -5.23 8.79 13.71
N THR A 69 -4.82 7.53 13.93
CA THR A 69 -3.56 6.99 13.43
C THR A 69 -3.84 5.94 12.36
N LEU A 70 -3.17 6.09 11.22
CA LEU A 70 -3.31 5.20 10.08
C LEU A 70 -2.73 3.82 10.39
N ASP A 71 -3.32 2.80 9.76
CA ASP A 71 -2.73 1.46 9.72
C ASP A 71 -1.44 1.49 8.88
N VAL A 72 -0.51 0.55 9.09
CA VAL A 72 0.77 0.52 8.38
C VAL A 72 0.95 -0.80 7.63
N LEU A 73 1.15 -0.72 6.32
CA LEU A 73 1.71 -1.83 5.54
C LEU A 73 3.22 -1.86 5.78
N ALA A 74 3.68 -2.88 6.51
CA ALA A 74 5.09 -3.16 6.73
C ALA A 74 5.53 -4.32 5.83
N MET A 75 6.59 -4.12 5.06
CA MET A 75 7.16 -5.14 4.17
C MET A 75 8.65 -5.27 4.44
N LYS A 76 9.09 -6.49 4.74
CA LYS A 76 10.50 -6.84 4.87
C LYS A 76 10.96 -7.52 3.59
N VAL A 77 11.74 -6.80 2.78
CA VAL A 77 12.22 -7.30 1.50
C VAL A 77 13.31 -8.34 1.71
N LYS A 78 13.11 -9.55 1.16
CA LYS A 78 14.11 -10.64 1.20
C LYS A 78 14.91 -10.72 -0.09
N THR A 79 14.26 -10.49 -1.23
CA THR A 79 14.90 -10.53 -2.55
C THR A 79 14.48 -9.32 -3.38
N ASP A 80 15.42 -8.79 -4.15
CA ASP A 80 15.23 -7.71 -5.12
C ASP A 80 16.09 -8.00 -6.37
N ASN A 81 15.50 -7.87 -7.56
CA ASN A 81 16.23 -8.04 -8.82
C ASN A 81 17.09 -6.81 -9.22
N LYS A 82 17.10 -5.77 -8.39
CA LYS A 82 17.91 -4.54 -8.48
C LYS A 82 17.63 -3.69 -9.72
N LYS A 83 16.52 -3.96 -10.41
CA LYS A 83 16.08 -3.15 -11.56
C LYS A 83 15.28 -1.93 -11.09
N ALA A 84 15.14 -0.97 -11.99
CA ALA A 84 14.36 0.24 -11.76
C ALA A 84 12.87 -0.07 -11.56
N GLY A 85 12.29 0.51 -10.51
CA GLY A 85 10.85 0.52 -10.27
C GLY A 85 10.14 1.65 -11.03
N CYS A 86 8.92 1.99 -10.62
CA CYS A 86 8.16 3.08 -11.24
C CYS A 86 8.81 4.47 -11.07
N GLY A 87 9.75 4.62 -10.13
CA GLY A 87 10.57 5.83 -9.99
C GLY A 87 11.70 5.98 -11.03
N GLY A 88 11.90 5.00 -11.92
CA GLY A 88 12.89 5.06 -13.01
C GLY A 88 14.35 4.84 -12.59
N VAL A 89 14.66 4.97 -11.29
CA VAL A 89 16.00 4.72 -10.75
C VAL A 89 16.13 3.29 -10.25
N ALA A 90 17.24 2.64 -10.60
CA ALA A 90 17.60 1.34 -10.04
C ALA A 90 18.10 1.53 -8.60
N VAL A 91 17.35 0.96 -7.64
CA VAL A 91 17.68 0.95 -6.22
C VAL A 91 17.56 -0.47 -5.73
N ASP A 92 18.55 -0.93 -4.96
CA ASP A 92 18.54 -2.24 -4.30
C ASP A 92 17.85 -2.12 -2.94
N TYR A 93 16.70 -2.78 -2.79
CA TYR A 93 15.96 -2.86 -1.54
C TYR A 93 16.16 -4.19 -0.82
N THR A 94 17.15 -5.01 -1.17
CA THR A 94 17.43 -6.25 -0.44
C THR A 94 17.63 -5.95 1.06
N ASN A 95 16.89 -6.67 1.92
CA ASN A 95 16.84 -6.47 3.37
C ASN A 95 16.26 -5.13 3.85
N ALA A 96 15.65 -4.34 2.96
CA ALA A 96 14.99 -3.11 3.35
C ALA A 96 13.69 -3.38 4.10
N ASP A 97 13.41 -2.56 5.11
CA ASP A 97 12.11 -2.47 5.76
C ASP A 97 11.32 -1.30 5.16
N VAL A 98 10.34 -1.63 4.34
CA VAL A 98 9.43 -0.66 3.71
C VAL A 98 8.20 -0.50 4.58
N ARG A 99 7.83 0.76 4.88
CA ARG A 99 6.63 1.09 5.66
C ARG A 99 5.81 2.14 4.93
N LEU A 100 4.54 1.84 4.69
CA LEU A 100 3.58 2.74 4.05
C LEU A 100 2.33 2.85 4.94
N SER A 101 1.92 4.06 5.26
CA SER A 101 0.67 4.28 5.98
C SER A 101 -0.52 4.15 5.03
N LEU A 102 -1.59 3.51 5.49
CA LEU A 102 -2.79 3.21 4.72
C LEU A 102 -3.94 4.10 5.21
N LYS A 103 -4.26 5.12 4.41
CA LYS A 103 -5.48 5.91 4.59
C LYS A 103 -6.62 5.25 3.83
N TRP A 104 -7.37 4.41 4.54
CA TRP A 104 -8.48 3.66 3.97
C TRP A 104 -9.56 4.58 3.41
N ILE A 105 -10.00 4.28 2.20
CA ILE A 105 -11.14 4.94 1.51
C ILE A 105 -12.30 3.95 1.36
N SER A 106 -11.96 2.66 1.24
CA SER A 106 -12.89 1.54 1.32
C SER A 106 -12.14 0.28 1.77
N ALA A 107 -12.85 -0.83 1.95
CA ALA A 107 -12.25 -2.15 2.18
C ALA A 107 -11.28 -2.61 1.06
N LYS A 108 -11.34 -2.00 -0.12
CA LYS A 108 -10.55 -2.38 -1.30
C LYS A 108 -9.65 -1.27 -1.83
N THR A 109 -9.57 -0.14 -1.12
CA THR A 109 -8.78 1.02 -1.56
C THR A 109 -8.20 1.76 -0.36
N ALA A 110 -6.89 2.01 -0.39
CA ALA A 110 -6.21 2.91 0.53
C ALA A 110 -5.36 3.92 -0.26
N GLU A 111 -5.34 5.18 0.18
CA GLU A 111 -4.31 6.13 -0.23
C GLU A 111 -3.03 5.84 0.56
N LEU A 112 -1.87 5.91 -0.12
CA LEU A 112 -0.56 5.69 0.48
C LEU A 112 -0.02 7.00 1.05
N CYS A 113 0.35 7.00 2.33
CA CYS A 113 0.93 8.16 3.01
C CYS A 113 2.29 7.84 3.64
N THR A 114 3.13 8.86 3.79
CA THR A 114 4.48 8.74 4.36
C THR A 114 4.51 9.06 5.86
N ASP A 115 3.43 9.64 6.40
CA ASP A 115 3.22 9.91 7.82
C ASP A 115 2.09 9.04 8.40
N ARG A 116 2.00 8.95 9.72
CA ARG A 116 0.99 8.11 10.39
C ARG A 116 -0.33 8.84 10.63
N GLU A 117 -0.31 10.16 10.49
CA GLU A 117 -1.43 11.07 10.70
C GLU A 117 -2.22 11.33 9.40
N GLY A 118 -1.69 10.92 8.24
CA GLY A 118 -2.33 11.10 6.95
C GLY A 118 -2.33 12.54 6.44
N LYS A 119 -1.40 13.37 6.92
CA LYS A 119 -1.18 14.75 6.47
C LYS A 119 -0.26 14.80 5.25
N GLN A 120 0.56 13.78 5.03
CA GLN A 120 1.52 13.66 3.94
C GLN A 120 1.21 12.43 3.09
N CYS A 121 0.14 12.52 2.30
CA CYS A 121 -0.23 11.47 1.37
C CYS A 121 0.37 11.70 -0.02
N THR A 122 0.72 10.61 -0.68
CA THR A 122 1.43 10.61 -1.96
C THR A 122 0.51 10.93 -3.14
N GLY A 123 -0.81 10.88 -2.95
CA GLY A 123 -1.81 10.89 -4.03
C GLY A 123 -1.83 9.59 -4.84
N LEU A 124 -1.10 8.55 -4.41
CA LEU A 124 -1.13 7.22 -4.99
C LEU A 124 -2.06 6.32 -4.18
N TYR A 125 -2.78 5.45 -4.88
CA TYR A 125 -3.80 4.60 -4.29
C TYR A 125 -3.45 3.13 -4.49
N LEU A 126 -3.43 2.39 -3.40
CA LEU A 126 -3.34 0.93 -3.38
C LEU A 126 -4.75 0.36 -3.50
N ILE A 127 -5.04 -0.27 -4.64
CA ILE A 127 -6.39 -0.72 -5.02
C ILE A 127 -6.39 -2.23 -5.20
N LYS A 128 -7.31 -2.92 -4.51
CA LYS A 128 -7.49 -4.36 -4.65
C LYS A 128 -8.05 -4.68 -6.03
N GLN A 129 -7.38 -5.57 -6.75
CA GLN A 129 -7.82 -6.03 -8.05
C GLN A 129 -8.93 -7.07 -7.88
N LYS A 130 -9.91 -7.05 -8.79
CA LYS A 130 -10.92 -8.12 -8.84
C LYS A 130 -10.20 -9.42 -9.25
N GLN A 131 -10.47 -10.49 -8.50
CA GLN A 131 -10.13 -11.84 -8.93
C GLN A 131 -11.04 -12.26 -10.08
#